data_AF-A0AAV4GGV5-F1
#
_entry.id   AF-A0AAV4GGV5-F1
#
_cell.length_a   1.000
_cell.length_b   1.000
_cell.length_c   1.000
_cell.angle_alpha   90.00
_cell.angle_beta   90.00
_cell.angle_gamma   90.00
#
_symmetry.space_group_name_H-M   'P 1'
#
loop_
_entity.id
_entity.type
_entity.pdbx_description
1 polymer ?
#
loop_
_entity_poly.entity_id
_entity_poly.type
_entity_poly.pdbx_seq_one_letter_code
_entity_poly.pdbx_strand_id
1 'polypeptide(L)'
;MLEMLTRFMDESSIHTMHVDLEIAMHSAIKRVLPNVKIKACQFHLAQAWFKKIQGLGLTPEYKDRDSDIGNDYVVFFALPVLPAEKIEESFVNVIMEDAPLDERCG
;
A
#
# COMPACT_ATOMS: atom_id res chain seq x y z
N MET A 1 16.26 -11.98 10.56
CA MET A 1 16.29 -11.15 9.33
C MET A 1 16.78 -9.74 9.63
N LEU A 2 16.11 -8.98 10.52
CA LEU A 2 16.54 -7.63 10.93
C LEU A 2 17.92 -7.58 11.62
N GLU A 3 18.20 -8.48 12.57
CA GLU A 3 19.52 -8.59 13.22
C GLU A 3 20.66 -9.02 12.27
N MET A 4 20.31 -9.61 11.12
CA MET A 4 21.28 -10.01 10.10
C MET A 4 21.65 -8.82 9.22
N LEU A 5 20.69 -7.95 8.90
CA LEU A 5 20.91 -6.74 8.11
C LEU A 5 21.81 -5.73 8.83
N THR A 6 21.66 -5.59 10.16
CA THR A 6 22.51 -4.68 10.96
C THR A 6 23.92 -5.19 11.21
N ARG A 7 24.17 -6.49 11.03
CA ARG A 7 25.53 -7.09 11.12
C ARG A 7 26.39 -6.84 9.88
N PHE A 8 25.77 -6.64 8.72
CA PHE A 8 26.47 -6.50 7.44
C PHE A 8 26.39 -5.09 6.85
N MET A 9 25.49 -4.25 7.36
CA MET A 9 25.35 -2.86 6.94
C MET A 9 25.62 -1.95 8.13
N ASP A 10 26.46 -0.95 7.93
CA ASP A 10 26.61 0.14 8.89
C ASP A 10 25.24 0.78 9.10
N GLU A 11 24.71 0.73 10.32
CA GLU A 11 23.39 1.28 10.66
C GLU A 11 23.27 2.76 10.29
N SER A 12 24.38 3.51 10.31
CA SER A 12 24.42 4.91 9.90
C SER A 12 24.18 5.12 8.40
N SER A 13 24.30 4.07 7.59
CA SER A 13 24.04 4.12 6.15
C SER A 13 22.57 3.90 5.79
N ILE A 14 21.76 3.32 6.68
CA ILE A 14 20.35 2.98 6.40
C ILE A 14 19.45 4.17 6.74
N HIS A 15 19.05 4.92 5.72
CA HIS A 15 18.23 6.11 5.91
C HIS A 15 16.73 5.84 5.73
N THR A 16 16.35 4.86 4.91
CA THR A 16 14.96 4.55 4.60
C THR A 16 14.76 3.05 4.39
N MET A 17 13.67 2.51 4.94
CA MET A 17 13.23 1.14 4.72
C MET A 17 11.80 1.12 4.20
N HIS A 18 11.59 0.38 3.11
CA HIS A 18 10.26 0.09 2.58
C HIS A 18 9.78 -1.24 3.13
N VAL A 19 8.72 -1.22 3.93
CA VAL A 19 8.23 -2.39 4.68
C VAL A 19 6.73 -2.51 4.61
N ASP A 20 6.24 -3.71 4.93
CA ASP A 20 4.80 -4.01 4.96
C ASP A 20 4.11 -3.19 6.04
N LEU A 21 2.83 -2.86 5.81
CA LEU A 21 1.98 -2.05 6.69
C LEU A 21 1.59 -2.75 8.00
N GLU A 22 2.41 -3.69 8.48
CA GLU A 22 2.21 -4.38 9.74
C GLU A 22 2.89 -3.63 10.89
N ILE A 23 2.10 -3.24 11.88
CA ILE A 23 2.58 -2.48 13.05
C ILE A 23 3.68 -3.22 13.83
N ALA A 24 3.62 -4.56 13.87
CA ALA A 24 4.64 -5.39 14.50
C ALA A 24 5.99 -5.26 13.80
N MET A 25 6.00 -5.23 12.46
CA MET A 25 7.19 -5.04 11.65
C MET A 25 7.79 -3.65 11.88
N HIS A 26 6.95 -2.61 11.85
CA HIS A 26 7.38 -1.23 12.10
C HIS A 26 8.00 -1.08 13.49
N SER A 27 7.37 -1.69 14.51
CA SER A 27 7.83 -1.65 15.89
C SER A 27 9.18 -2.36 16.07
N ALA A 28 9.34 -3.54 15.45
CA ALA A 28 10.61 -4.28 15.47
C ALA A 28 11.74 -3.50 14.79
N ILE A 29 11.46 -2.86 13.65
CA ILE A 29 12.44 -2.01 12.95
C ILE A 29 12.84 -0.83 13.82
N LYS A 30 11.87 -0.10 14.40
CA LYS A 30 12.18 1.06 15.26
C LYS A 30 12.95 0.71 16.52
N ARG A 31 12.84 -0.52 17.01
CA ARG A 31 13.63 -1.01 18.14
C ARG A 31 15.11 -1.20 17.80
N VAL A 32 15.42 -1.58 16.55
CA VAL A 32 16.79 -1.88 16.10
C VAL A 32 17.42 -0.67 15.38
N LEU A 33 16.64 0.03 14.55
CA LEU A 33 17.05 1.19 13.76
C LEU A 33 16.14 2.39 14.07
N PRO A 34 16.29 3.03 15.24
CA PRO A 34 15.34 4.06 15.70
C PRO A 34 15.22 5.25 14.75
N ASN A 35 16.32 5.60 14.08
CA ASN A 35 16.43 6.77 13.21
C ASN A 35 15.99 6.49 11.76
N VAL A 36 15.72 5.24 11.38
CA VAL A 36 15.36 4.93 9.99
C VAL A 36 14.00 5.51 9.63
N LYS A 37 13.88 6.08 8.43
CA LYS A 37 12.57 6.45 7.88
C LYS A 37 11.87 5.19 7.39
N ILE A 38 10.73 4.88 7.98
CA ILE A 38 9.87 3.80 7.50
C ILE A 38 8.94 4.35 6.42
N LYS A 39 8.89 3.66 5.27
CA LYS A 39 7.93 3.91 4.19
C LYS A 39 7.14 2.64 3.92
N ALA A 40 5.90 2.79 3.51
CA ALA A 40 5.10 1.68 3.04
C ALA A 40 5.73 1.05 1.79
N CYS A 41 5.74 -0.28 1.72
CA CYS A 41 6.12 -1.01 0.52
C CYS A 41 4.94 -1.01 -0.47
N GLN A 42 5.01 -0.13 -1.48
CA GLN A 42 3.99 -0.07 -2.54
C GLN A 42 3.88 -1.39 -3.32
N PHE A 43 4.98 -2.14 -3.46
CA PHE A 43 4.98 -3.43 -4.14
C PHE A 43 4.13 -4.48 -3.41
N HIS A 44 4.34 -4.65 -2.10
CA HIS A 44 3.56 -5.62 -1.33
C HIS A 44 2.10 -5.17 -1.15
N LEU A 45 1.84 -3.86 -1.04
CA LEU A 45 0.49 -3.32 -1.05
C LEU A 45 -0.23 -3.65 -2.37
N ALA A 46 0.40 -3.37 -3.50
CA ALA A 46 -0.12 -3.69 -4.83
C ALA A 46 -0.38 -5.20 -5.00
N GLN A 47 0.52 -6.04 -4.50
CA GLN A 47 0.37 -7.48 -4.55
C GLN A 47 -0.80 -7.97 -3.70
N ALA A 48 -0.99 -7.43 -2.49
CA ALA A 48 -2.10 -7.78 -1.61
C ALA A 48 -3.45 -7.40 -2.23
N TRP A 49 -3.55 -6.21 -2.81
CA TRP A 49 -4.73 -5.75 -3.52
C TRP A 49 -5.02 -6.60 -4.76
N PHE A 50 -4.01 -6.90 -5.58
CA PHE A 50 -4.21 -7.75 -6.75
C PHE A 50 -4.71 -9.16 -6.37
N LYS A 51 -4.20 -9.74 -5.28
CA LYS A 51 -4.73 -11.01 -4.75
C LYS A 51 -6.21 -10.90 -4.33
N LYS A 52 -6.61 -9.79 -3.71
CA LYS A 52 -8.02 -9.54 -3.36
C LYS A 52 -8.88 -9.40 -4.63
N ILE A 53 -8.45 -8.62 -5.63
CA ILE A 53 -9.12 -8.48 -6.94
C ILE A 53 -9.31 -9.86 -7.60
N GLN A 54 -8.28 -10.70 -7.58
CA GLN A 54 -8.37 -12.08 -8.08
C GLN A 54 -9.40 -12.92 -7.31
N GLY A 55 -9.39 -12.84 -5.98
CA GLY A 55 -10.35 -13.56 -5.12
C GLY A 55 -11.80 -13.11 -5.31
N LEU A 56 -12.01 -11.85 -5.73
CA LEU A 56 -13.33 -11.31 -6.09
C LEU A 56 -13.75 -11.64 -7.53
N GLY A 57 -12.87 -12.23 -8.35
CA GLY A 57 -13.13 -12.49 -9.76
C GLY A 57 -13.10 -11.24 -10.65
N LEU A 58 -12.57 -10.11 -10.15
CA LEU A 58 -12.54 -8.80 -10.83
C LEU A 58 -11.31 -8.60 -11.73
N THR A 59 -10.60 -9.69 -12.06
CA THR A 59 -9.38 -9.62 -12.89
C THR A 59 -9.64 -9.13 -14.32
N PRO A 60 -10.73 -9.51 -15.00
CA PRO A 60 -11.07 -8.97 -16.32
C PRO A 60 -11.27 -7.45 -16.29
N GLU A 61 -12.07 -6.96 -15.35
CA GLU A 61 -12.41 -5.54 -15.18
C GLU A 61 -11.17 -4.72 -14.83
N TYR A 62 -10.34 -5.21 -13.91
CA TYR A 62 -9.07 -4.55 -13.57
C TYR A 62 -8.09 -4.45 -14.75
N LYS A 63 -8.14 -5.39 -15.70
CA LYS A 63 -7.27 -5.37 -16.90
C LYS A 63 -7.84 -4.55 -18.05
N ASP A 64 -9.13 -4.23 -17.99
CA ASP A 64 -9.82 -3.40 -18.96
C ASP A 64 -9.63 -1.92 -18.59
N ARG A 65 -9.02 -1.15 -19.51
CA ARG A 65 -8.76 0.29 -19.28
C ARG A 65 -10.01 1.13 -19.38
N ASP A 66 -11.06 0.60 -20.00
CA ASP A 66 -12.34 1.27 -20.15
C ASP A 66 -13.34 0.85 -19.05
N SER A 67 -12.92 0.00 -18.11
CA SER A 67 -13.74 -0.40 -16.97
C SER A 67 -13.72 0.64 -15.85
N ASP A 68 -14.89 1.05 -15.39
CA ASP A 68 -15.06 1.91 -14.21
C ASP A 68 -14.38 1.28 -12.98
N ILE A 69 -14.63 -0.01 -12.72
CA ILE A 69 -13.98 -0.77 -11.64
C ILE A 69 -12.45 -0.74 -11.76
N GLY A 70 -11.91 -0.92 -12.98
CA GLY A 70 -10.47 -0.84 -13.23
C GLY A 70 -9.89 0.53 -12.92
N ASN A 71 -10.58 1.59 -13.35
CA ASN A 71 -10.18 2.98 -13.10
C ASN A 71 -10.24 3.35 -11.62
N ASP A 72 -11.27 2.92 -10.90
CA ASP A 72 -11.43 3.18 -9.47
C ASP A 72 -10.31 2.52 -8.65
N TYR A 73 -9.92 1.29 -9.00
CA TYR A 73 -8.76 0.66 -8.38
C TYR A 73 -7.47 1.42 -8.68
N VAL A 74 -7.27 1.97 -9.88
CA VAL A 74 -6.09 2.80 -10.17
C VAL A 74 -6.06 4.05 -9.29
N VAL A 75 -7.21 4.71 -9.09
CA VAL A 75 -7.33 5.87 -8.19
C VAL A 75 -7.05 5.48 -6.73
N PHE A 76 -7.58 4.34 -6.28
CA PHE A 76 -7.31 3.80 -4.94
C PHE A 76 -5.82 3.50 -4.73
N PHE A 77 -5.13 2.99 -5.75
CA PHE A 77 -3.69 2.78 -5.70
C PHE A 77 -2.88 4.08 -5.67
N ALA A 78 -3.46 5.21 -6.08
CA ALA A 78 -2.83 6.52 -6.00
C ALA A 78 -2.96 7.18 -4.62
N LEU A 79 -3.83 6.70 -3.71
CA LEU A 79 -3.94 7.29 -2.37
C LEU A 79 -2.61 7.38 -1.61
N PRO A 80 -1.74 6.34 -1.59
CA PRO A 80 -0.50 6.40 -0.83
C PRO A 80 0.55 7.37 -1.41
N VAL A 81 0.34 7.93 -2.61
CA VAL A 81 1.22 8.98 -3.16
C VAL A 81 0.74 10.39 -2.84
N LEU A 82 -0.45 10.55 -2.25
CA LEU A 82 -0.93 11.85 -1.82
C LEU A 82 -0.22 12.34 -0.55
N PRO A 83 -0.17 13.67 -0.33
CA PRO A 83 0.16 14.23 0.98
C PRO A 83 -0.76 13.66 2.05
N ALA A 84 -0.24 13.43 3.26
CA ALA A 84 -0.98 12.75 4.33
C ALA A 84 -2.29 13.47 4.68
N GLU A 85 -2.29 14.80 4.59
CA GLU A 85 -3.42 15.67 4.87
C GLU A 85 -4.53 15.58 3.81
N LYS A 86 -4.21 15.02 2.64
CA LYS A 86 -5.14 14.82 1.51
C LYS A 86 -5.69 13.41 1.42
N ILE A 87 -5.10 12.44 2.12
CA ILE A 87 -5.51 11.04 2.04
C ILE A 87 -6.96 10.86 2.49
N GLU A 88 -7.35 11.44 3.64
CA GLU A 88 -8.71 11.30 4.18
C GLU A 88 -9.75 11.94 3.25
N GLU A 89 -9.52 13.19 2.84
CA GLU A 89 -10.38 13.92 1.92
C GLU A 89 -10.54 13.17 0.59
N SER A 90 -9.44 12.69 0.00
CA SER A 90 -9.49 11.94 -1.25
C SER A 90 -10.14 10.56 -1.11
N PHE A 91 -9.95 9.88 0.03
CA PHE A 91 -10.62 8.60 0.25
C PHE A 91 -12.14 8.79 0.32
N VAL A 92 -12.63 9.77 1.07
CA VAL A 92 -14.07 10.02 1.21
C VAL A 92 -14.66 10.55 -0.10
N ASN A 93 -14.10 11.63 -0.64
CA ASN A 93 -14.75 12.39 -1.72
C ASN A 93 -14.48 11.84 -3.12
N VAL A 94 -13.49 10.97 -3.31
CA VAL A 94 -13.15 10.44 -4.65
C VAL A 94 -13.39 8.94 -4.73
N ILE A 95 -13.24 8.22 -3.62
CA ILE A 95 -13.29 6.75 -3.67
C ILE A 95 -14.60 6.21 -3.11
N MET A 96 -15.12 6.80 -2.03
CA MET A 96 -16.39 6.35 -1.47
C MET A 96 -17.60 6.88 -2.24
N GLU A 97 -17.53 8.11 -2.78
CA GLU A 97 -18.63 8.68 -3.57
C GLU A 97 -18.79 7.99 -4.94
N ASP A 98 -17.68 7.66 -5.60
CA ASP A 98 -17.67 7.06 -6.94
C ASP A 98 -17.50 5.53 -6.91
N ALA A 99 -17.62 4.89 -5.73
CA ALA A 99 -17.41 3.44 -5.61
C ALA A 99 -18.35 2.66 -6.55
N PRO A 100 -17.85 1.67 -7.29
CA PRO A 100 -18.66 0.95 -8.26
C PRO A 100 -19.73 0.12 -7.53
N LEU A 101 -20.97 0.18 -8.02
CA LEU A 101 -22.09 -0.61 -7.54
C LEU A 101 -21.97 -2.07 -8.02
N ASP A 102 -20.95 -2.76 -7.54
CA ASP A 102 -20.71 -4.18 -7.79
C ASP A 102 -20.78 -4.94 -6.47
N GLU A 103 -21.64 -5.96 -6.40
CA GLU A 103 -21.85 -6.78 -5.20
C GLU A 103 -20.58 -7.53 -4.75
N ARG A 104 -19.60 -7.68 -5.63
CA ARG A 104 -18.29 -8.29 -5.34
C ARG A 104 -17.36 -7.31 -4.62
N CYS A 105 -17.61 -6.01 -4.68
CA CYS A 105 -16.74 -4.96 -4.11
C CYS A 105 -16.93 -4.73 -2.59
N GLY A 106 -17.66 -5.63 -1.90
CA GLY A 106 -17.87 -5.60 -0.44
C GLY A 106 -16.70 -6.05 0.44
#